data_AF-A0A556THE9-F1
#
_entry.id   AF-A0A556THE9-F1
#
_cell.length_a   1.000
_cell.length_b   1.000
_cell.length_c   1.000
_cell.angle_alpha   90.00
_cell.angle_beta   90.00
_cell.angle_gamma   90.00
#
_symmetry.space_group_name_H-M   'P 1'
#
loop_
_entity.id
_entity.type
_entity.pdbx_description
1 polymer ?
#
loop_
_entity_poly.entity_id
_entity_poly.type
_entity_poly.pdbx_seq_one_letter_code
_entity_poly.pdbx_strand_id
1 'polypeptide(L)'
;MVALLNGATGLVNHNLTVAVHTLQLRYGLTDTKWVGNAVFTPYLGKVEDTCTCEKLMLLRMLSVYRDIFSDMLQKAKSVETEASLKQLQDGVKELKDKYKKEQDVWEKLHEINSLKKNDHTIQGGAVNDFISVYFKALEAAQPSKKNHSLLKRFLHHKEIPK
;
A
#
# COMPACT_ATOMS: atom_id res chain seq x y z
N MET A 1 -31.28 -3.04 6.51
CA MET A 1 -31.41 -4.28 5.69
C MET A 1 -30.25 -4.28 4.71
N VAL A 2 -29.22 -5.09 4.97
CA VAL A 2 -28.07 -5.21 4.06
C VAL A 2 -28.29 -6.46 3.22
N ALA A 3 -28.32 -6.27 1.91
CA ALA A 3 -28.51 -7.32 0.93
C ALA A 3 -27.39 -8.37 1.04
N LEU A 4 -27.81 -9.64 1.11
CA LEU A 4 -26.96 -10.82 1.03
C LEU A 4 -26.28 -10.86 -0.34
N LEU A 5 -24.96 -10.63 -0.37
CA LEU A 5 -24.13 -10.88 -1.55
C LEU A 5 -23.24 -12.12 -1.33
N ASN A 6 -23.62 -13.18 -2.05
CA ASN A 6 -22.79 -14.21 -2.66
C ASN A 6 -22.09 -15.22 -1.71
N GLY A 7 -22.47 -16.50 -1.85
CA GLY A 7 -22.13 -17.60 -0.95
C GLY A 7 -20.63 -17.92 -0.78
N ALA A 8 -19.76 -17.58 -1.74
CA ALA A 8 -18.30 -17.76 -1.60
C ALA A 8 -17.66 -16.65 -0.75
N THR A 9 -18.03 -15.39 -1.01
CA THR A 9 -17.58 -14.24 -0.20
C THR A 9 -18.15 -14.29 1.22
N GLY A 10 -19.39 -14.77 1.39
CA GLY A 10 -19.99 -15.00 2.71
C GLY A 10 -19.25 -16.06 3.52
N LEU A 11 -18.86 -17.17 2.90
CA LEU A 11 -18.11 -18.25 3.55
C LEU A 11 -16.68 -17.82 3.92
N VAL A 12 -15.97 -17.11 3.03
CA VAL A 12 -14.64 -16.54 3.31
C VAL A 12 -14.70 -15.55 4.48
N ASN A 13 -15.69 -14.66 4.49
CA ASN A 13 -15.87 -13.71 5.59
C ASN A 13 -16.21 -14.40 6.92
N HIS A 14 -17.04 -15.45 6.89
CA HIS A 14 -17.35 -16.24 8.09
C HIS A 14 -16.10 -16.91 8.67
N ASN A 15 -15.32 -17.56 7.81
CA ASN A 15 -14.07 -18.23 8.15
C ASN A 15 -13.02 -17.28 8.76
N LEU A 16 -12.84 -16.09 8.17
CA LEU A 16 -11.95 -15.07 8.73
C LEU A 16 -12.45 -14.53 10.07
N THR A 17 -13.77 -14.34 10.21
CA THR A 17 -14.39 -13.88 11.47
C THR A 17 -14.13 -14.88 12.61
N VAL A 18 -14.30 -16.17 12.34
CA VAL A 18 -14.01 -17.24 13.31
C VAL A 18 -12.53 -17.24 13.69
N ALA A 19 -11.62 -17.17 12.71
CA ALA A 19 -10.18 -17.11 12.96
C ALA A 19 -9.78 -15.90 13.83
N VAL A 20 -10.31 -14.72 13.54
CA VAL A 20 -10.08 -13.51 14.37
C VAL A 20 -10.58 -13.74 15.79
N HIS A 21 -11.80 -14.24 15.96
CA HIS A 21 -12.39 -14.47 17.28
C HIS A 21 -11.59 -15.48 18.11
N THR A 22 -11.12 -16.56 17.49
CA THR A 22 -10.25 -17.54 18.13
C THR A 22 -8.96 -16.89 18.64
N LEU A 23 -8.32 -16.05 17.82
CA LEU A 23 -7.11 -15.33 18.24
C LEU A 23 -7.43 -14.31 19.35
N GLN A 24 -8.56 -13.61 19.29
CA GLN A 24 -8.97 -12.68 20.33
C GLN A 24 -9.11 -13.38 21.69
N LEU A 25 -9.75 -14.55 21.73
CA LEU A 25 -9.87 -15.34 22.95
C LEU A 25 -8.50 -15.83 23.45
N ARG A 26 -7.68 -16.39 22.57
CA ARG A 26 -6.38 -16.99 22.93
C ARG A 26 -5.37 -15.98 23.44
N TYR A 27 -5.38 -14.76 22.90
CA TYR A 27 -4.48 -13.68 23.31
C TYR A 27 -5.08 -12.70 24.32
N GLY A 28 -6.31 -12.93 24.81
CA GLY A 28 -6.97 -12.03 25.77
C GLY A 28 -7.22 -10.63 25.21
N LEU A 29 -7.66 -10.55 23.95
CA LEU A 29 -7.86 -9.30 23.20
C LEU A 29 -9.29 -8.75 23.28
N THR A 30 -10.15 -9.36 24.09
CA THR A 30 -11.55 -8.93 24.30
C THR A 30 -11.69 -7.88 25.42
N ASP A 31 -10.61 -7.57 26.12
CA ASP A 31 -10.58 -6.56 27.19
C ASP A 31 -10.79 -5.14 26.65
N THR A 32 -11.52 -4.32 27.40
CA THR A 32 -11.76 -2.89 27.14
C THR A 32 -10.49 -2.07 26.92
N LYS A 33 -9.33 -2.50 27.46
CA LYS A 33 -8.04 -1.84 27.23
C LYS A 33 -7.65 -1.76 25.75
N TRP A 34 -8.24 -2.58 24.88
CA TRP A 34 -8.00 -2.56 23.44
C TRP A 34 -8.92 -1.61 22.68
N VAL A 35 -9.97 -1.08 23.32
CA VAL A 35 -10.85 -0.08 22.73
C VAL A 35 -10.05 1.19 22.43
N GLY A 36 -10.16 1.70 21.21
CA GLY A 36 -9.41 2.88 20.74
C GLY A 36 -7.97 2.58 20.27
N ASN A 37 -7.45 1.36 20.48
CA ASN A 37 -6.11 0.95 20.06
C ASN A 37 -6.09 0.30 18.66
N ALA A 38 -7.00 0.72 17.78
CA ALA A 38 -7.07 0.20 16.43
C ALA A 38 -5.87 0.69 15.58
N VAL A 39 -5.12 -0.25 15.01
CA VAL A 39 -3.90 0.06 14.25
C VAL A 39 -4.18 0.83 12.97
N PHE A 40 -5.22 0.43 12.22
CA PHE A 40 -5.47 0.97 10.88
C PHE A 40 -6.77 1.76 10.70
N THR A 41 -7.73 1.64 11.63
CA THR A 41 -8.99 2.42 11.59
C THR A 41 -8.77 3.93 11.44
N PRO A 42 -7.75 4.55 12.06
CA PRO A 42 -7.47 5.97 11.86
C PRO A 42 -7.10 6.38 10.42
N TYR A 43 -6.88 5.44 9.50
CA TYR A 43 -6.49 5.74 8.11
C TYR A 43 -7.55 5.32 7.08
N LEU A 44 -8.53 4.50 7.46
CA LEU A 44 -9.57 4.00 6.55
C LEU A 44 -10.49 5.13 6.08
N GLY A 45 -10.74 5.20 4.76
CA GLY A 45 -11.65 6.18 4.15
C GLY A 45 -11.21 7.64 4.28
N LYS A 46 -9.96 7.92 4.65
CA LYS A 46 -9.42 9.29 4.80
C LYS A 46 -8.72 9.84 3.56
N VAL A 47 -8.56 9.01 2.53
CA VAL A 47 -8.05 9.44 1.24
C VAL A 47 -9.24 9.55 0.30
N GLU A 48 -9.33 10.64 -0.46
CA GLU A 48 -10.43 10.83 -1.41
C GLU A 48 -10.57 9.61 -2.33
N ASP A 49 -11.82 9.14 -2.47
CA ASP A 49 -12.26 7.91 -3.15
C ASP A 49 -12.08 7.95 -4.69
N THR A 50 -11.22 8.85 -5.18
CA THR A 50 -11.07 9.15 -6.61
C THR A 50 -9.86 8.47 -7.25
N CYS A 51 -9.01 7.71 -6.54
CA CYS A 51 -7.80 7.15 -7.18
C CYS A 51 -7.11 5.96 -6.48
N THR A 52 -6.13 5.38 -7.20
CA THR A 52 -5.08 4.41 -6.81
C THR A 52 -4.48 4.62 -5.40
N CYS A 53 -4.59 5.80 -4.81
CA CYS A 53 -4.07 6.14 -3.49
C CYS A 53 -4.72 5.33 -2.35
N GLU A 54 -6.05 5.19 -2.31
CA GLU A 54 -6.69 4.37 -1.27
C GLU A 54 -6.28 2.90 -1.43
N LYS A 55 -6.22 2.41 -2.66
CA LYS A 55 -5.79 1.03 -2.94
C LYS A 55 -4.34 0.78 -2.51
N LEU A 56 -3.45 1.73 -2.72
CA LEU A 56 -2.06 1.68 -2.21
C LEU A 56 -2.02 1.64 -0.68
N MET A 57 -2.84 2.45 -0.01
CA MET A 57 -2.97 2.45 1.44
C MET A 57 -3.45 1.08 1.95
N LEU A 58 -4.52 0.54 1.38
CA LEU A 58 -5.07 -0.77 1.73
C LEU A 58 -4.05 -1.89 1.49
N LEU A 59 -3.36 -1.89 0.35
CA LEU A 59 -2.28 -2.84 0.07
C LEU A 59 -1.19 -2.79 1.15
N ARG A 60 -0.81 -1.59 1.61
CA ARG A 60 0.19 -1.45 2.65
C ARG A 60 -0.30 -1.99 3.99
N MET A 61 -1.55 -1.69 4.38
CA MET A 61 -2.16 -2.24 5.60
C MET A 61 -2.21 -3.77 5.56
N LEU A 62 -2.63 -4.35 4.44
CA LEU A 62 -2.64 -5.81 4.23
C LEU A 62 -1.24 -6.42 4.35
N SER A 63 -0.23 -5.76 3.79
CA SER A 63 1.15 -6.22 3.91
C SER A 63 1.63 -6.22 5.36
N VAL A 64 1.31 -5.16 6.13
CA VAL A 64 1.65 -5.13 7.56
C VAL A 64 0.89 -6.18 8.36
N TYR A 65 -0.40 -6.43 8.07
CA TYR A 65 -1.13 -7.54 8.70
C TYR A 65 -0.47 -8.88 8.44
N ARG A 66 -0.04 -9.15 7.20
CA ARG A 66 0.69 -10.37 6.86
C ARG A 66 1.97 -10.51 7.69
N ASP A 67 2.72 -9.43 7.85
CA ASP A 67 3.97 -9.42 8.61
C ASP A 67 3.71 -9.65 10.11
N ILE A 68 2.70 -8.97 10.69
CA ILE A 68 2.25 -9.19 12.08
C ILE A 68 1.82 -10.65 12.29
N PHE A 69 0.98 -11.19 11.41
CA PHE A 69 0.52 -12.58 11.53
C PHE A 69 1.66 -13.58 11.33
N SER A 70 2.68 -13.26 10.52
CA SER A 70 3.88 -14.09 10.37
C SER A 70 4.68 -14.15 11.68
N ASP A 71 4.89 -13.01 12.33
CA ASP A 71 5.56 -12.94 13.63
C ASP A 71 4.76 -13.67 14.73
N MET A 72 3.43 -13.48 14.76
CA MET A 72 2.56 -14.21 15.68
C MET A 72 2.60 -15.73 15.42
N LEU A 73 2.67 -16.15 14.16
CA LEU A 73 2.71 -17.56 13.78
C LEU A 73 4.00 -18.23 14.23
N GLN A 74 5.14 -17.53 14.12
CA GLN A 74 6.42 -18.02 14.65
C GLN A 74 6.41 -18.23 16.17
N LYS A 75 5.53 -17.52 16.88
CA LYS A 75 5.38 -17.58 18.34
C LYS A 75 4.20 -18.43 18.79
N ALA A 76 3.41 -18.97 17.85
CA ALA A 76 2.23 -19.76 18.16
C ALA A 76 2.64 -21.06 18.86
N LYS A 77 1.90 -21.42 19.92
CA LYS A 77 2.15 -22.62 20.73
C LYS A 77 1.07 -23.68 20.59
N SER A 78 0.02 -23.39 19.83
CA SER A 78 -1.12 -24.29 19.68
C SER A 78 -1.52 -24.42 18.21
N VAL A 79 -1.92 -25.63 17.84
CA VAL A 79 -2.40 -25.98 16.50
C VAL A 79 -3.56 -25.09 16.08
N GLU A 80 -4.46 -24.74 17.02
CA GLU A 80 -5.62 -23.88 16.75
C GLU A 80 -5.20 -22.45 16.42
N THR A 81 -4.25 -21.88 17.18
CA THR A 81 -3.69 -20.56 16.92
C THR A 81 -2.96 -20.52 15.58
N GLU A 82 -2.16 -21.56 15.28
CA GLU A 82 -1.46 -21.69 14.00
C GLU A 82 -2.45 -21.77 12.82
N ALA A 83 -3.49 -22.60 12.93
CA ALA A 83 -4.50 -22.75 11.88
C ALA A 83 -5.23 -21.43 11.62
N SER A 84 -5.61 -20.71 12.68
CA SER A 84 -6.27 -19.41 12.57
C SER A 84 -5.37 -18.36 11.91
N LEU A 85 -4.10 -18.30 12.30
CA LEU A 85 -3.13 -17.36 11.70
C LEU A 85 -2.86 -17.67 10.23
N LYS A 86 -2.70 -18.94 9.86
CA LYS A 86 -2.56 -19.36 8.46
C LYS A 86 -3.78 -18.96 7.63
N GLN A 87 -4.98 -19.18 8.16
CA GLN A 87 -6.22 -18.79 7.50
C GLN A 87 -6.32 -17.28 7.25
N LEU A 88 -5.89 -16.45 8.22
CA LEU A 88 -5.82 -15.00 8.03
C LEU A 88 -4.76 -14.61 7.00
N GLN A 89 -3.59 -15.24 7.01
CA GLN A 89 -2.54 -15.01 6.02
C GLN A 89 -3.00 -15.37 4.59
N ASP A 90 -3.73 -16.48 4.44
CA ASP A 90 -4.30 -16.90 3.16
C ASP A 90 -5.34 -15.89 2.64
N GLY A 91 -6.22 -15.39 3.53
CA GLY A 91 -7.16 -14.32 3.19
C GLY A 91 -6.46 -13.04 2.74
N VAL A 92 -5.38 -12.65 3.42
CA VAL A 92 -4.55 -11.50 3.02
C VAL A 92 -3.88 -11.76 1.66
N LYS A 93 -3.34 -12.95 1.43
CA LYS A 93 -2.68 -13.33 0.17
C LYS A 93 -3.65 -13.26 -1.00
N GLU A 94 -4.84 -13.86 -0.88
CA GLU A 94 -5.87 -13.83 -1.92
C GLU A 94 -6.27 -12.39 -2.26
N LEU A 95 -6.42 -11.55 -1.23
CA LEU A 95 -6.79 -10.15 -1.46
C LEU A 95 -5.64 -9.38 -2.12
N LYS A 96 -4.40 -9.57 -1.69
CA LYS A 96 -3.21 -8.92 -2.28
C LYS A 96 -3.02 -9.25 -3.76
N ASP A 97 -3.39 -10.44 -4.22
CA ASP A 97 -3.33 -10.82 -5.64
C ASP A 97 -4.20 -9.92 -6.54
N LYS A 98 -5.18 -9.21 -5.96
CA LYS A 98 -6.04 -8.23 -6.66
C LYS A 98 -5.42 -6.83 -6.74
N TYR A 99 -4.34 -6.57 -6.02
CA TYR A 99 -3.63 -5.28 -5.90
C TYR A 99 -2.28 -5.27 -6.62
N LYS A 100 -2.09 -6.09 -7.67
CA LYS A 100 -0.80 -6.22 -8.37
C LYS A 100 -0.26 -4.88 -8.89
N LYS A 101 -1.13 -4.03 -9.45
CA LYS A 101 -0.71 -2.71 -9.97
C LYS A 101 -0.22 -1.81 -8.84
N GLU A 102 -0.90 -1.82 -7.71
CA GLU A 102 -0.50 -1.08 -6.52
C GLU A 102 0.80 -1.64 -5.92
N GLN A 103 1.01 -2.96 -6.00
CA GLN A 103 2.25 -3.60 -5.58
C GLN A 103 3.44 -3.12 -6.41
N ASP A 104 3.30 -3.08 -7.74
CA ASP A 104 4.35 -2.56 -8.64
C ASP A 104 4.68 -1.09 -8.35
N VAL A 105 3.66 -0.26 -8.06
CA VAL A 105 3.86 1.15 -7.69
C VAL A 105 4.54 1.27 -6.33
N TRP A 106 4.13 0.46 -5.34
CA TRP A 106 4.76 0.45 -4.02
C TRP A 106 6.23 0.04 -4.08
N GLU A 107 6.58 -0.96 -4.89
CA GLU A 107 7.98 -1.40 -5.07
C GLU A 107 8.86 -0.27 -5.62
N LYS A 108 8.39 0.46 -6.64
CA LYS A 108 9.07 1.64 -7.18
C LYS A 108 9.22 2.75 -6.15
N LEU A 109 8.17 3.03 -5.36
CA LEU A 109 8.25 4.03 -4.29
C LEU A 109 9.27 3.62 -3.22
N HIS A 110 9.31 2.33 -2.88
CA HIS A 110 10.26 1.81 -1.90
C HIS A 110 11.71 1.91 -2.41
N GLU A 111 11.95 1.58 -3.68
CA GLU A 111 13.25 1.74 -4.34
C GLU A 111 13.71 3.20 -4.30
N ILE A 112 12.86 4.13 -4.71
CA ILE A 112 13.14 5.58 -4.67
C ILE A 112 13.47 6.04 -3.24
N ASN A 113 12.68 5.61 -2.26
CA ASN A 113 12.90 6.00 -0.86
C ASN A 113 14.22 5.45 -0.29
N SER A 114 14.65 4.28 -0.78
CA SER A 114 15.84 3.56 -0.33
C SER A 114 17.13 4.03 -1.02
N LEU A 115 17.08 4.98 -1.95
CA LEU A 115 18.26 5.58 -2.56
C LEU A 115 19.21 6.15 -1.50
N LYS A 116 20.52 5.89 -1.68
CA LYS A 116 21.60 6.42 -0.85
C LYS A 116 21.85 7.89 -1.22
N LYS A 117 21.11 8.80 -0.58
CA LYS A 117 21.12 10.24 -0.90
C LYS A 117 22.48 10.94 -0.69
N ASN A 118 23.38 10.30 0.06
CA ASN A 118 24.75 10.76 0.31
C ASN A 118 25.78 10.18 -0.68
N ASP A 119 25.38 9.29 -1.59
CA ASP A 119 26.24 8.75 -2.63
C ASP A 119 26.47 9.80 -3.74
N HIS A 120 27.73 10.05 -4.08
CA HIS A 120 28.11 11.10 -5.03
C HIS A 120 27.59 10.80 -6.46
N THR A 121 27.53 9.53 -6.85
CA THR A 121 26.99 9.12 -8.17
C THR A 121 25.49 9.37 -8.23
N ILE A 122 24.77 9.04 -7.16
CA ILE A 122 23.33 9.32 -7.05
C ILE A 122 23.06 10.83 -7.09
N GLN A 123 23.85 11.63 -6.37
CA GLN A 123 23.73 13.09 -6.38
C GLN A 123 23.96 13.67 -7.79
N GLY A 124 25.02 13.22 -8.48
CA GLY A 124 25.27 13.63 -9.86
C GLY A 124 24.14 13.25 -10.82
N GLY A 125 23.61 12.03 -10.69
CA GLY A 125 22.44 11.58 -11.45
C GLY A 125 21.20 12.44 -11.19
N ALA A 126 20.90 12.74 -9.93
CA ALA A 126 19.75 13.56 -9.53
C ALA A 126 19.83 15.00 -10.06
N VAL A 127 21.02 15.60 -10.13
CA VAL A 127 21.20 16.92 -10.75
C VAL A 127 20.92 16.87 -12.25
N ASN A 128 21.31 15.79 -12.93
CA ASN A 128 21.15 15.63 -14.37
C ASN A 128 19.69 15.42 -14.81
N ASP A 129 18.86 14.77 -14.00
CA ASP A 129 17.46 14.48 -14.36
C ASP A 129 16.42 15.40 -13.70
N PHE A 130 16.83 16.26 -12.76
CA PHE A 130 15.93 17.11 -11.97
C PHE A 130 14.89 17.87 -12.80
N ILE A 131 15.32 18.55 -13.86
CA ILE A 131 14.42 19.37 -14.69
C ILE A 131 13.33 18.51 -15.35
N SER A 132 13.68 17.30 -15.78
CA SER A 132 12.74 16.35 -16.37
C SER A 132 11.68 15.91 -15.35
N VAL A 133 12.10 15.58 -14.14
CA VAL A 133 11.20 15.20 -13.05
C VAL A 133 10.30 16.37 -12.66
N TYR A 134 10.87 17.57 -12.51
CA TYR A 134 10.15 18.78 -12.14
C TYR A 134 9.03 19.12 -13.14
N PHE A 135 9.33 19.12 -14.45
CA PHE A 135 8.32 19.38 -15.47
C PHE A 135 7.22 18.32 -15.48
N LYS A 136 7.58 17.04 -15.32
CA LYS A 136 6.59 15.96 -15.29
C LYS A 136 5.63 16.11 -14.10
N ALA A 137 6.15 16.49 -12.94
CA ALA A 137 5.34 16.76 -11.76
C ALA A 137 4.42 17.98 -11.97
N LEU A 138 4.93 19.05 -12.59
CA LEU A 138 4.14 20.23 -12.91
C LEU A 138 2.98 19.91 -13.86
N GLU A 139 3.21 19.11 -14.91
CA GLU A 139 2.17 18.64 -15.83
C GLU A 139 1.08 17.84 -15.11
N ALA A 140 1.47 16.94 -14.21
CA ALA A 140 0.54 16.10 -13.45
C ALA A 140 -0.30 16.90 -12.44
N ALA A 141 0.23 18.00 -11.92
CA ALA A 141 -0.46 18.85 -10.95
C ALA A 141 -1.50 19.80 -11.58
N GLN A 142 -1.50 19.98 -12.90
CA GLN A 142 -2.45 20.87 -13.55
C GLN A 142 -3.82 20.19 -13.68
N PRO A 143 -4.91 20.79 -13.15
CA PRO A 143 -6.26 20.33 -13.44
C PRO A 143 -6.50 20.45 -14.94
N SER A 144 -7.04 19.41 -15.56
CA SER A 144 -7.13 19.25 -17.03
C SER A 144 -7.69 20.48 -17.75
N LYS A 145 -6.81 21.41 -18.13
CA LYS A 145 -7.10 22.43 -19.13
C LYS A 145 -6.38 22.01 -20.41
N LYS A 146 -7.19 21.78 -21.45
CA LYS A 146 -6.77 21.51 -22.82
C LYS A 146 -5.56 22.39 -23.20
N ASN A 147 -4.50 21.73 -23.66
CA ASN A 147 -3.40 22.22 -24.51
C ASN A 147 -2.87 23.65 -24.27
N HIS A 148 -1.61 23.78 -23.86
CA HIS A 148 -0.64 24.57 -24.64
C HIS A 148 0.83 24.28 -24.24
N SER A 149 1.51 23.51 -25.09
CA SER A 149 2.90 23.69 -25.53
C SER A 149 3.84 24.56 -24.66
N LEU A 150 4.45 23.98 -23.61
CA LEU A 150 5.67 24.54 -22.98
C LEU A 150 6.97 23.82 -23.44
N LEU A 151 6.86 22.62 -24.01
CA LEU A 151 7.98 21.79 -24.45
C LEU A 151 8.80 22.35 -25.63
N LYS A 152 8.32 23.36 -26.36
CA LYS A 152 9.02 23.90 -27.53
C LYS A 152 10.14 24.91 -27.22
N ARG A 153 10.26 25.42 -25.99
CA ARG A 153 11.19 26.53 -25.71
C ARG A 153 12.61 26.13 -25.30
N PHE A 154 12.83 24.89 -24.84
CA PHE A 154 14.14 24.51 -24.28
C PHE A 154 14.94 23.50 -25.12
N LEU A 155 14.35 22.92 -26.16
CA LEU A 155 15.04 21.98 -27.07
C LEU A 155 15.74 22.68 -28.26
N HIS A 156 15.90 24.02 -28.25
CA HIS A 156 16.54 24.78 -29.34
C HIS A 156 17.81 25.54 -28.95
N HIS A 157 18.46 25.21 -27.84
CA HIS A 157 19.83 25.66 -27.58
C HIS A 157 20.82 24.49 -27.67
N LYS A 158 21.06 24.06 -28.91
CA LYS A 158 22.33 23.46 -29.34
C LYS A 158 22.75 24.08 -30.67
N GLU A 159 23.20 25.32 -30.60
CA GLU A 159 24.25 25.80 -31.49
C GLU A 159 25.30 26.48 -30.60
N ILE A 160 26.46 25.85 -30.48
CA ILE A 160 27.67 26.47 -29.96
C ILE A 160 28.49 26.81 -31.22
N PRO A 161 28.71 28.09 -31.57
CA PRO A 161 29.64 28.43 -32.62
C PRO A 161 31.08 28.21 -32.11
N LYS A 162 31.92 27.60 -32.94
CA LYS A 162 33.38 27.79 -32.88
C LYS A 162 33.75 29.02 -33.70
#